data_AF-A0A537PY19-F1
#
_entry.id   AF-A0A537PY19-F1
#
_cell.length_a   1.000
_cell.length_b   1.000
_cell.length_c   1.000
_cell.angle_alpha   90.00
_cell.angle_beta   90.00
_cell.angle_gamma   90.00
#
_symmetry.space_group_name_H-M   'P 1'
#
loop_
_entity.id
_entity.type
_entity.pdbx_description
1 polymer ?
#
loop_
_entity_poly.entity_id
_entity_poly.type
_entity_poly.pdbx_seq_one_letter_code
_entity_poly.pdbx_strand_id
1 'polypeptide(L)'
;MADRTSPVVPTAPAEAMTPSGINHLVINVRDIEESHRFWTEILGFKQVGVSLRRNGKMRFYSGDHGGQMNHHDIALCENPDLPAPPADWDMFKTPVAVNHIAISMPSREAWLKQLAF
;
A
#
# COMPACT_ATOMS: atom_id res chain seq x y z
N MET A 1 -24.30 26.57 21.67
CA MET A 1 -23.02 27.11 21.16
C MET A 1 -21.94 26.63 22.11
N ALA A 2 -21.17 25.61 21.74
CA ALA A 2 -20.08 25.12 22.59
C ALA A 2 -18.89 26.09 22.50
N ASP A 3 -18.37 26.47 23.66
CA ASP A 3 -17.20 27.33 23.83
C ASP A 3 -15.96 26.66 23.20
N ARG A 4 -15.43 27.29 22.14
CA ARG A 4 -14.29 26.79 21.35
C ARG A 4 -12.93 27.21 21.90
N THR A 5 -12.87 27.76 23.12
CA THR A 5 -11.64 28.34 23.69
C THR A 5 -10.99 27.49 24.79
N SER A 6 -11.63 26.43 25.25
CA SER A 6 -11.03 25.55 26.26
C SER A 6 -9.98 24.61 25.62
N PRO A 7 -8.75 24.54 26.16
CA PRO A 7 -7.73 23.62 25.66
C PRO A 7 -8.17 22.18 25.89
N VAL A 8 -8.24 21.39 24.81
CA VAL A 8 -8.42 19.94 24.90
C VAL A 8 -7.12 19.37 25.46
N VAL A 9 -7.12 19.04 26.75
CA VAL A 9 -6.03 18.27 27.36
C VAL A 9 -6.25 16.81 26.96
N PRO A 10 -5.39 16.20 26.13
CA PRO A 10 -5.59 14.82 25.73
C PRO A 10 -5.38 13.93 26.97
N THR A 11 -6.45 13.29 27.44
CA THR A 11 -6.32 12.24 28.46
C THR A 11 -5.79 10.98 27.80
N ALA A 12 -4.70 10.44 28.34
CA ALA A 12 -4.18 9.16 27.89
C ALA A 12 -5.26 8.08 28.06
N PRO A 13 -5.49 7.22 27.05
CA PRO A 13 -6.46 6.14 27.17
C PRO A 13 -6.01 5.16 28.26
N ALA A 14 -6.97 4.61 29.00
CA ALA A 14 -6.71 3.65 30.07
C ALA A 14 -6.29 2.27 29.54
N GLU A 15 -6.52 2.00 28.25
CA GLU A 15 -6.22 0.75 27.57
C GLU A 15 -5.89 0.98 26.09
N ALA A 16 -5.40 -0.07 25.41
CA ALA A 16 -5.13 -0.01 23.99
C ALA A 16 -6.43 0.20 23.20
N MET A 17 -6.44 1.19 22.32
CA MET A 17 -7.57 1.43 21.43
C MET A 17 -7.54 0.46 20.25
N THR A 18 -8.69 -0.12 19.93
CA THR A 18 -8.83 -0.91 18.70
C THR A 18 -8.65 0.02 17.50
N PRO A 19 -7.73 -0.28 16.55
CA PRO A 19 -7.55 0.55 15.37
C PRO A 19 -8.79 0.49 14.47
N SER A 20 -9.13 1.60 13.81
CA SER A 20 -10.24 1.66 12.85
C SER A 20 -9.92 0.95 11.53
N GLY A 21 -8.64 0.67 11.26
CA GLY A 21 -8.18 -0.03 10.08
C GLY A 21 -6.68 0.18 9.85
N ILE A 22 -6.14 -0.52 8.85
CA ILE A 22 -4.80 -0.23 8.32
C ILE A 22 -4.92 0.98 7.40
N ASN A 23 -4.14 2.03 7.68
CA ASN A 23 -4.18 3.24 6.87
C ASN A 23 -3.40 3.09 5.55
N HIS A 24 -2.18 2.56 5.60
CA HIS A 24 -1.36 2.25 4.43
C HIS A 24 -0.34 1.16 4.77
N LEU A 25 0.23 0.53 3.73
CA LEU A 25 1.32 -0.43 3.85
C LEU A 25 2.56 0.07 3.08
N VAL A 26 3.74 -0.11 3.66
CA VAL A 26 5.01 0.16 2.98
C VAL A 26 5.79 -1.14 2.84
N ILE A 27 6.19 -1.50 1.63
CA ILE A 27 6.98 -2.71 1.37
C ILE A 27 8.28 -2.39 0.64
N ASN A 28 9.29 -3.21 0.90
CA ASN A 28 10.53 -3.17 0.11
C ASN A 28 10.34 -3.97 -1.18
N VAL A 29 10.87 -3.45 -2.28
CA VAL A 29 10.89 -4.11 -3.59
C VAL A 29 12.30 -4.10 -4.16
N ARG A 30 12.68 -5.11 -4.94
CA ARG A 30 14.02 -5.15 -5.54
C ARG A 30 14.22 -4.08 -6.61
N ASP A 31 13.28 -4.04 -7.54
CA ASP A 31 13.28 -3.17 -8.72
C ASP A 31 12.02 -2.32 -8.69
N ILE A 32 12.19 -1.00 -8.56
CA ILE A 32 11.07 -0.07 -8.44
C ILE A 32 10.30 0.09 -9.76
N GLU A 33 10.94 -0.11 -10.91
CA GLU A 33 10.29 0.03 -12.21
C GLU A 33 9.48 -1.21 -12.55
N GLU A 34 10.01 -2.41 -12.30
CA GLU A 34 9.25 -3.65 -12.39
C GLU A 34 8.02 -3.61 -11.49
N SER A 35 8.22 -3.21 -10.24
CA SER A 35 7.13 -3.09 -9.28
C SER A 35 6.13 -2.01 -9.69
N HIS A 36 6.60 -0.87 -10.20
CA HIS A 36 5.71 0.18 -10.69
C HIS A 36 4.76 -0.37 -11.75
N ARG A 37 5.27 -1.06 -12.78
CA ARG A 37 4.43 -1.65 -13.83
C ARG A 37 3.41 -2.65 -13.26
N PHE A 38 3.83 -3.52 -12.33
CA PHE A 38 2.89 -4.44 -11.69
C PHE A 38 1.75 -3.70 -10.97
N TRP A 39 2.09 -2.72 -10.11
CA TRP A 39 1.08 -2.02 -9.32
C TRP A 39 0.18 -1.11 -10.15
N THR A 40 0.68 -0.50 -11.23
CA THR A 40 -0.10 0.44 -12.05
C THR A 40 -0.75 -0.21 -13.26
N GLU A 41 -0.02 -1.00 -14.04
CA GLU A 41 -0.48 -1.54 -15.32
C GLU A 41 -1.28 -2.83 -15.12
N ILE A 42 -0.88 -3.68 -14.17
CA ILE A 42 -1.61 -4.94 -13.88
C ILE A 42 -2.72 -4.69 -12.87
N LEU A 43 -2.40 -4.12 -11.70
CA LEU A 43 -3.37 -3.93 -10.62
C LEU A 43 -4.22 -2.65 -10.76
N GLY A 44 -3.78 -1.65 -11.53
CA GLY A 44 -4.55 -0.44 -11.80
C GLY A 44 -4.40 0.70 -10.79
N PHE A 45 -3.51 0.58 -9.79
CA PHE A 45 -3.26 1.68 -8.83
C PHE A 45 -2.74 2.92 -9.55
N LYS A 46 -3.02 4.10 -8.99
CA LYS A 46 -2.49 5.37 -9.48
C LYS A 46 -1.29 5.78 -8.65
N GLN A 47 -0.18 6.11 -9.31
CA GLN A 47 0.95 6.72 -8.63
C GLN A 47 0.57 8.17 -8.27
N VAL A 48 0.59 8.46 -6.96
CA VAL A 48 0.20 9.76 -6.40
C VAL A 48 1.38 10.56 -5.87
N GLY A 49 2.57 9.96 -5.81
CA GLY A 49 3.76 10.68 -5.39
C GLY A 49 5.07 9.92 -5.56
N VAL A 50 6.16 10.67 -5.37
CA VAL A 50 7.54 10.19 -5.39
C VAL A 50 8.33 10.91 -4.30
N SER A 51 9.19 10.19 -3.58
CA SER A 51 10.13 10.81 -2.64
C SER A 51 11.38 11.32 -3.37
N LEU A 52 11.51 12.65 -3.47
CA LEU A 52 12.70 13.30 -4.01
C LEU A 52 13.94 13.07 -3.13
N ARG A 53 13.75 12.98 -1.80
CA ARG A 53 14.84 12.71 -0.84
C ARG A 53 15.46 11.32 -0.99
N ARG A 54 14.74 10.39 -1.63
CA ARG A 54 15.20 9.04 -1.94
C ARG A 54 15.52 8.86 -3.43
N ASN A 55 15.71 9.95 -4.17
CA ASN A 55 16.01 9.92 -5.61
C ASN A 55 15.01 9.07 -6.40
N GLY A 56 13.72 9.12 -6.04
CA GLY A 56 12.67 8.36 -6.73
C GLY A 56 12.56 6.87 -6.38
N LYS A 57 13.44 6.38 -5.50
CA LYS A 57 13.43 4.99 -4.99
C LYS A 57 12.35 4.74 -3.93
N MET A 58 11.51 5.72 -3.65
CA MET A 58 10.28 5.51 -2.88
C MET A 58 9.11 6.14 -3.62
N ARG A 59 8.07 5.34 -3.89
CA ARG A 59 6.90 5.74 -4.68
C ARG A 59 5.62 5.41 -3.93
N PHE A 60 4.60 6.23 -4.14
CA PHE A 60 3.34 6.21 -3.41
C PHE A 60 2.18 5.98 -4.37
N TYR A 61 1.28 5.07 -4.03
CA TYR A 61 0.20 4.63 -4.89
C TYR A 61 -1.13 4.58 -4.16
N SER A 62 -2.21 4.86 -4.87
CA SER A 62 -3.57 4.95 -4.35
C SER A 62 -4.53 4.16 -5.25
N GLY A 63 -5.42 3.39 -4.63
CA GLY A 63 -6.59 2.80 -5.27
C GLY A 63 -7.74 3.80 -5.35
N ASP A 64 -8.87 3.36 -5.91
CA ASP A 64 -10.06 4.18 -6.00
C ASP A 64 -10.98 4.04 -4.78
N HIS A 65 -11.20 5.15 -4.08
CA HIS A 65 -12.09 5.23 -2.90
C HIS A 65 -13.38 5.96 -3.27
N GLY A 66 -14.05 5.50 -4.32
CA GLY A 66 -15.30 6.10 -4.81
C GLY A 66 -15.10 7.43 -5.51
N GLY A 67 -14.10 7.51 -6.39
CA GLY A 67 -13.70 8.71 -7.13
C GLY A 67 -12.72 9.62 -6.37
N GLN A 68 -12.28 9.22 -5.18
CA GLN A 68 -11.30 9.94 -4.38
C GLN A 68 -10.03 9.11 -4.20
N MET A 69 -8.87 9.77 -4.29
CA MET A 69 -7.57 9.16 -4.01
C MET A 69 -7.15 9.49 -2.58
N ASN A 70 -6.69 8.49 -1.83
CA ASN A 70 -5.94 8.72 -0.60
C ASN A 70 -4.55 9.29 -0.88
N HIS A 71 -3.91 9.86 0.15
CA HIS A 71 -2.49 10.28 0.08
C HIS A 71 -1.58 9.11 -0.37
N HIS A 72 -1.89 7.88 0.06
CA HIS A 72 -1.52 6.60 -0.57
C HIS A 72 -2.10 5.45 0.25
N ASP A 73 -2.33 4.31 -0.40
CA ASP A 73 -2.68 3.05 0.25
C ASP A 73 -1.45 2.13 0.35
N ILE A 74 -0.58 2.17 -0.66
CA ILE A 74 0.69 1.44 -0.66
C ILE A 74 1.85 2.34 -1.06
N ALA A 75 2.97 2.17 -0.37
CA ALA A 75 4.25 2.74 -0.78
C ALA A 75 5.28 1.64 -1.02
N LEU A 76 6.10 1.83 -2.04
CA LEU A 76 7.18 0.93 -2.41
C LEU A 76 8.51 1.62 -2.12
N CYS A 77 9.42 0.94 -1.44
CA CYS A 77 10.79 1.39 -1.23
C CYS A 77 11.75 0.43 -1.94
N GLU A 78 12.57 0.94 -2.87
CA GLU A 78 13.55 0.10 -3.54
C GLU A 78 14.66 -0.31 -2.59
N ASN A 79 14.94 -1.61 -2.57
CA ASN A 79 16.10 -2.22 -1.95
C ASN A 79 16.67 -3.29 -2.90
N PRO A 80 17.68 -2.94 -3.73
CA PRO A 80 18.29 -3.87 -4.68
C PRO A 80 18.96 -5.08 -4.01
N ASP A 81 19.33 -4.96 -2.74
CA ASP A 81 20.05 -5.98 -1.96
C ASP A 81 19.15 -7.09 -1.41
N LEU A 82 17.83 -7.03 -1.67
CA LEU A 82 16.93 -8.14 -1.35
C LEU A 82 17.45 -9.46 -1.97
N PRO A 83 17.04 -10.65 -1.50
CA PRO A 83 17.32 -11.93 -2.16
C PRO A 83 16.42 -12.12 -3.38
N ALA A 84 16.97 -12.65 -4.49
CA ALA A 84 16.22 -12.83 -5.73
C ALA A 84 14.90 -13.59 -5.46
N PRO A 85 13.78 -13.23 -6.12
CA PRO A 85 12.54 -13.96 -5.93
C PRO A 85 12.78 -15.44 -6.24
N PRO A 86 12.23 -16.37 -5.45
CA PRO A 86 12.41 -17.79 -5.69
C PRO A 86 11.76 -18.16 -7.04
N ALA A 87 12.33 -19.15 -7.74
CA ALA A 87 11.77 -19.62 -9.01
C ALA A 87 10.34 -20.17 -8.83
N ASP A 88 10.11 -20.85 -7.71
CA ASP A 88 8.81 -21.34 -7.30
C ASP A 88 8.39 -20.66 -5.99
N TRP A 89 7.20 -20.08 -5.97
CA TRP A 89 6.60 -19.53 -4.74
C TRP A 89 5.67 -20.55 -4.09
N ASP A 90 5.80 -20.73 -2.77
CA ASP A 90 4.93 -21.56 -1.94
C ASP A 90 4.43 -20.76 -0.73
N MET A 91 3.11 -20.68 -0.57
CA MET A 91 2.46 -19.89 0.47
C MET A 91 2.89 -20.28 1.89
N PHE A 92 3.20 -21.54 2.16
CA PHE A 92 3.50 -22.02 3.51
C PHE A 92 5.00 -22.22 3.77
N LYS A 93 5.80 -22.35 2.71
CA LYS A 93 7.25 -22.63 2.82
C LYS A 93 8.14 -21.44 2.53
N THR A 94 7.66 -20.44 1.79
CA THR A 94 8.49 -19.28 1.44
C THR A 94 8.69 -18.40 2.68
N PRO A 95 9.92 -18.13 3.13
CA PRO A 95 10.17 -17.35 4.34
C PRO A 95 9.99 -15.85 4.06
N VAL A 96 8.76 -15.36 4.22
CA VAL A 96 8.39 -13.94 4.06
C VAL A 96 7.66 -13.42 5.29
N ALA A 97 7.88 -12.14 5.62
CA ALA A 97 7.19 -11.49 6.75
C ALA A 97 5.71 -11.19 6.44
N VAL A 98 5.40 -10.85 5.18
CA VAL A 98 4.04 -10.67 4.68
C VAL A 98 3.75 -11.81 3.72
N ASN A 99 2.80 -12.67 4.10
CA ASN A 99 2.47 -13.86 3.34
C ASN A 99 1.73 -13.54 2.03
N HIS A 100 0.65 -12.75 2.13
CA HIS A 100 -0.09 -12.22 1.00
C HIS A 100 -0.78 -10.90 1.39
N ILE A 101 -1.14 -10.12 0.38
CA ILE A 101 -1.97 -8.92 0.50
C ILE A 101 -3.19 -9.16 -0.38
N ALA A 102 -4.38 -9.13 0.22
CA ALA A 102 -5.62 -9.21 -0.53
C ALA A 102 -6.08 -7.80 -0.92
N ILE A 103 -6.40 -7.61 -2.20
CA ILE A 103 -6.83 -6.33 -2.76
C ILE A 103 -8.25 -6.50 -3.27
N SER A 104 -9.17 -5.65 -2.79
CA SER A 104 -10.56 -5.66 -3.24
C SER A 104 -10.68 -5.05 -4.63
N MET A 105 -11.30 -5.79 -5.55
CA MET A 105 -11.69 -5.31 -6.87
C MET A 105 -13.21 -5.05 -6.91
N PRO A 106 -13.72 -4.20 -7.81
CA PRO A 106 -15.16 -3.92 -7.90
C PRO A 106 -16.02 -5.19 -8.11
N SER A 107 -15.52 -6.14 -8.90
CA SER A 107 -16.08 -7.49 -9.05
C SER A 107 -15.04 -8.45 -9.63
N ARG A 108 -15.33 -9.76 -9.60
CA ARG A 108 -14.51 -10.79 -10.26
C ARG A 108 -14.46 -10.57 -11.78
N GLU A 109 -15.57 -10.18 -12.40
CA GLU A 109 -15.67 -9.93 -13.84
C GLU A 109 -14.85 -8.70 -14.25
N ALA A 110 -14.84 -7.65 -13.43
CA ALA A 110 -13.97 -6.50 -13.64
C ALA A 110 -12.49 -6.91 -13.64
N TRP A 111 -12.09 -7.74 -12.66
CA TRP A 111 -10.73 -8.27 -12.60
C TRP A 111 -10.35 -9.13 -13.81
N LEU A 112 -11.22 -10.06 -14.21
CA LEU A 112 -10.93 -10.92 -15.37
C LEU A 112 -10.80 -10.14 -16.68
N LYS A 113 -11.58 -9.07 -16.85
CA LYS A 113 -11.44 -8.17 -18.01
C LYS A 113 -10.11 -7.43 -17.98
N GLN A 114 -9.66 -7.00 -16.81
CA GLN A 114 -8.38 -6.31 -16.65
C GLN A 114 -7.19 -7.20 -17.03
N LEU A 115 -7.22 -8.48 -16.65
CA LEU A 115 -6.16 -9.44 -17.02
C LEU A 115 -6.08 -9.74 -18.53
N ALA A 116 -7.11 -9.39 -19.30
CA ALA A 116 -7.16 -9.64 -20.74
C ALA A 116 -6.76 -8.41 -21.59
N PHE A 117 -6.54 -7.26 -20.96
CA PHE A 117 -6.02 -6.04 -21.58
C PHE A 117 -4.50 -6.13 -21.75
#